data_AF-A0A7D9IQZ5-F1
#
_entry.id   AF-A0A7D9IQZ5-F1
#
_cell.length_a   1.000
_cell.length_b   1.000
_cell.length_c   1.000
_cell.angle_alpha   90.00
_cell.angle_beta   90.00
_cell.angle_gamma   90.00
#
_symmetry.space_group_name_H-M   'P 1'
#
loop_
_entity.id
_entity.type
_entity.pdbx_description
1 polymer ?
#
loop_
_entity_poly.entity_id
_entity_poly.type
_entity_poly.pdbx_seq_one_letter_code
_entity_poly.pdbx_strand_id
1 'polypeptide(L)'
;MKKSMLHLCTTGTGEEDFELNKDEPGMMLSSKNHIGGLEGTEDHSDGKVFALTKSPRCPVNTIKAYLSHLNHDIAVLFQRPRHPSSRFNPNKAIVWYEKNVLGHNMLNNMMRNMSQRAGISPYYTNHSLRATTVTVLSSNNVETQKIKAVTGHRSDTILSQFKQMSSTLS
;
A
#
# COMPACT_ATOMS: atom_id res chain seq x y z
N MET A 1 -9.30 -7.63 0.41
CA MET A 1 -9.08 -6.71 1.55
C MET A 1 -10.38 -5.99 1.87
N LYS A 2 -10.82 -6.04 3.13
CA LYS A 2 -12.01 -5.34 3.65
C LYS A 2 -11.62 -4.01 4.29
N LYS A 3 -12.56 -3.09 4.44
CA LYS A 3 -12.40 -1.82 5.18
C LYS A 3 -12.05 -2.07 6.66
N SER A 4 -12.65 -3.08 7.28
CA SER A 4 -12.41 -3.46 8.69
C SER A 4 -10.98 -3.94 8.96
N MET A 5 -10.21 -4.26 7.92
CA MET A 5 -8.80 -4.65 8.07
C MET A 5 -7.89 -3.47 8.40
N LEU A 6 -8.34 -2.22 8.24
CA LEU A 6 -7.60 -1.03 8.68
C LEU A 6 -8.12 -0.57 10.04
N HIS A 7 -7.29 -0.69 11.06
CA HIS A 7 -7.59 -0.22 12.41
C HIS A 7 -6.88 1.11 12.67
N LEU A 8 -7.63 2.13 13.10
CA LEU A 8 -7.05 3.40 13.54
C LEU A 8 -6.72 3.30 15.03
N CYS A 9 -5.45 3.40 15.36
CA CYS A 9 -4.95 3.47 16.72
C CYS A 9 -4.72 4.94 17.10
N THR A 10 -4.99 5.27 18.37
CA THR A 10 -4.64 6.56 18.96
C THR A 10 -3.90 6.29 20.26
N THR A 11 -2.66 6.76 20.36
CA THR A 11 -1.84 6.62 21.55
C THR A 11 -2.35 7.55 22.65
N GLY A 12 -1.95 7.29 23.91
CA GLY A 12 -2.30 8.17 25.04
C GLY A 12 -1.77 9.61 24.90
N THR A 13 -0.81 9.85 24.01
CA THR A 13 -0.26 11.17 23.67
C THR A 13 -1.00 11.87 22.52
N GLY A 14 -2.03 11.23 21.95
CA GLY A 14 -2.83 11.76 20.84
C GLY A 14 -2.22 11.55 19.46
N GLU A 15 -1.17 10.72 19.35
CA GLU A 15 -0.61 10.33 18.05
C GLU A 15 -1.48 9.25 17.42
N GLU A 16 -1.64 9.33 16.09
CA GLU A 16 -2.49 8.42 15.35
C GLU A 16 -1.69 7.60 14.35
N ASP A 17 -2.10 6.35 14.18
CA ASP A 17 -1.55 5.44 13.20
C ASP A 17 -2.60 4.44 12.70
N PHE A 18 -2.39 3.91 11.50
CA PHE A 18 -3.18 2.80 10.99
C PHE A 18 -2.39 1.51 11.05
N GLU A 19 -3.05 0.46 11.51
CA GLU A 19 -2.52 -0.90 11.57
C GLU A 19 -3.40 -1.87 10.78
N LEU A 20 -2.82 -2.97 10.31
CA LEU A 20 -3.57 -4.07 9.72
C LEU A 20 -4.08 -5.00 10.82
N ASN A 21 -5.40 -5.14 10.94
CA ASN A 21 -6.03 -6.04 11.92
C ASN A 21 -5.86 -7.51 11.50
N LYS A 22 -4.85 -8.20 12.07
CA LYS A 22 -4.43 -9.58 11.77
C LYS A 22 -5.49 -10.64 12.09
N ASP A 23 -6.50 -10.29 12.89
CA ASP A 23 -7.54 -11.22 13.34
C ASP A 23 -8.75 -11.32 12.38
N GLU A 24 -8.79 -10.51 11.31
CA GLU A 24 -9.86 -10.57 10.31
C GLU A 24 -9.72 -11.77 9.34
N PRO A 25 -10.78 -12.61 9.19
CA PRO A 25 -10.77 -13.73 8.27
C PRO A 25 -10.49 -13.28 6.82
N GLY A 26 -9.44 -13.84 6.23
CA GLY A 26 -8.99 -13.51 4.87
C GLY A 26 -7.70 -12.69 4.80
N MET A 27 -7.03 -12.40 5.94
CA MET A 27 -5.65 -11.92 5.95
C MET A 27 -4.64 -13.08 5.82
N MET A 28 -4.81 -13.93 4.83
CA MET A 28 -3.67 -14.68 4.32
C MET A 28 -3.07 -13.80 3.23
N LEU A 29 -2.05 -13.01 3.57
CA LEU A 29 -1.20 -12.39 2.55
C LEU A 29 -0.75 -13.55 1.65
N SER A 30 -1.38 -13.67 0.49
CA SER A 30 -1.17 -14.80 -0.40
C SER A 30 0.26 -14.69 -0.89
N SER A 31 1.17 -15.32 -0.16
CA SER A 31 2.49 -15.56 -0.66
C SER A 31 2.29 -16.37 -1.92
N LYS A 32 2.82 -15.89 -3.05
CA LYS A 32 2.82 -16.63 -4.32
C LYS A 32 3.41 -18.01 -4.06
N ASN A 33 2.54 -18.98 -3.82
CA ASN A 33 2.89 -20.37 -3.70
C ASN A 33 2.74 -20.93 -5.10
N HIS A 34 3.86 -20.96 -5.81
CA HIS A 34 4.05 -21.97 -6.84
C HIS A 34 5.27 -22.78 -6.42
N ILE A 35 5.03 -24.08 -6.22
CA ILE A 35 5.93 -25.18 -5.83
C ILE A 35 6.05 -25.35 -4.29
N GLY A 36 5.64 -26.55 -3.86
CA GLY A 36 5.38 -26.91 -2.47
C GLY A 36 6.59 -26.88 -1.53
N GLY A 37 6.28 -26.60 -0.27
CA GLY A 37 7.19 -26.65 0.87
C GLY A 37 6.46 -26.10 2.09
N LEU A 38 6.19 -26.97 3.07
CA LEU A 38 5.57 -26.63 4.34
C LEU A 38 6.58 -25.86 5.21
N GLU A 39 6.75 -24.57 4.97
CA GLU A 39 7.38 -23.68 5.95
C GLU A 39 6.79 -22.27 5.78
N GLY A 40 5.75 -22.01 6.56
CA GLY A 40 5.21 -20.66 6.71
C GLY A 40 6.19 -19.86 7.55
N THR A 41 7.03 -19.05 6.92
CA THR A 41 7.79 -18.01 7.64
C THR A 41 6.78 -17.03 8.23
N GLU A 42 6.76 -16.90 9.55
CA GLU A 42 5.89 -15.97 10.27
C GLU A 42 6.07 -14.55 9.73
N ASP A 43 4.95 -13.87 9.47
CA ASP A 43 4.96 -12.47 9.03
C ASP A 43 5.20 -11.56 10.24
N HIS A 44 6.47 -11.31 10.55
CA HIS A 44 6.90 -10.39 11.60
C HIS A 44 6.71 -8.90 11.21
N SER A 45 6.06 -8.59 10.09
CA SER A 45 5.78 -7.20 9.76
C SER A 45 4.60 -6.68 10.60
N ASP A 46 4.90 -5.82 11.57
CA ASP A 46 3.90 -4.96 12.19
C ASP A 46 3.70 -3.74 11.30
N GLY A 47 3.06 -3.98 10.15
CA GLY A 47 2.80 -2.95 9.15
C GLY A 47 1.94 -1.82 9.73
N LYS A 48 2.59 -0.76 10.21
CA LYS A 48 1.95 0.46 10.72
C LYS A 48 2.17 1.63 9.77
N VAL A 49 1.17 2.51 9.69
CA VAL A 49 1.21 3.76 8.94
C VAL A 49 1.07 4.90 9.92
N PHE A 50 2.19 5.49 10.31
CA PHE A 50 2.24 6.57 11.29
C PHE A 50 1.80 7.92 10.70
N ALA A 51 1.13 8.74 11.51
CA ALA A 51 0.85 10.12 11.14
C ALA A 51 2.15 10.91 10.98
N LEU A 52 2.23 11.71 9.92
CA LEU A 52 3.27 12.71 9.75
C LEU A 52 2.69 14.07 10.12
N THR A 53 2.90 14.49 11.37
CA THR A 53 2.37 15.73 11.89
C THR A 53 2.80 16.91 11.00
N LYS A 54 1.86 17.81 10.69
CA LYS A 54 2.07 19.01 9.86
C LYS A 54 2.37 18.77 8.37
N SER A 55 2.32 17.52 7.88
CA SER A 55 2.46 17.25 6.44
C SER A 55 1.10 17.34 5.72
N PRO A 56 0.98 18.13 4.63
CA PRO A 56 -0.20 18.10 3.77
C PRO A 56 -0.36 16.75 3.05
N ARG A 57 0.67 15.90 3.07
CA ARG A 57 0.69 14.54 2.53
C ARG A 57 0.75 13.48 3.65
N CYS A 58 0.20 13.80 4.82
CA CYS A 58 0.13 12.85 5.93
C CYS A 58 -0.63 11.57 5.49
N PRO A 59 -0.01 10.37 5.61
CA PRO A 59 -0.61 9.15 5.09
C PRO A 59 -1.85 8.75 5.90
N VAL A 60 -1.87 8.97 7.22
CA VAL A 60 -3.07 8.75 8.06
C VAL A 60 -4.23 9.63 7.60
N ASN A 61 -4.02 10.93 7.40
CA ASN A 61 -5.06 11.83 6.92
C ASN A 61 -5.53 11.45 5.50
N THR A 62 -4.61 10.99 4.66
CA THR A 62 -4.94 10.50 3.30
C THR A 62 -5.84 9.27 3.36
N ILE A 63 -5.53 8.31 4.23
CA ILE A 63 -6.34 7.10 4.43
C ILE A 63 -7.71 7.46 5.02
N LYS A 64 -7.77 8.35 6.03
CA LYS A 64 -9.03 8.83 6.60
C LYS A 64 -9.93 9.47 5.55
N ALA A 65 -9.39 10.38 4.74
CA ALA A 65 -10.11 11.03 3.66
C ALA A 65 -10.60 10.02 2.59
N TYR A 66 -9.76 9.05 2.24
CA TYR A 66 -10.18 7.96 1.36
C TYR A 66 -11.35 7.17 1.94
N LEU A 67 -11.24 6.72 3.19
CA LEU A 67 -12.27 5.95 3.87
C LEU A 67 -13.60 6.71 4.01
N SER A 68 -13.56 8.03 4.28
CA SER A 68 -14.76 8.86 4.40
C SER A 68 -15.54 9.02 3.09
N HIS A 69 -14.89 8.81 1.95
CA HIS A 69 -15.53 8.91 0.63
C HIS A 69 -15.97 7.56 0.06
N LEU A 70 -15.63 6.44 0.70
CA LEU A 70 -16.03 5.11 0.26
C LEU A 70 -17.54 4.89 0.38
N ASN A 71 -18.08 3.98 -0.43
CA ASN A 71 -19.43 3.51 -0.26
C ASN A 71 -19.51 2.61 1.00
N HIS A 72 -20.46 2.92 1.89
CA HIS A 72 -20.64 2.20 3.15
C HIS A 72 -21.24 0.80 2.96
N ASP A 73 -22.05 0.59 1.93
CA ASP A 73 -22.84 -0.63 1.69
C ASP A 73 -22.02 -1.88 1.33
N ILE A 74 -20.74 -1.72 0.99
CA ILE A 74 -19.85 -2.84 0.69
C ILE A 74 -18.64 -2.81 1.60
N ALA A 75 -18.26 -3.99 2.10
CA ALA A 75 -17.12 -4.15 3.00
C ALA A 75 -15.76 -4.00 2.30
N VAL A 76 -15.71 -4.01 0.96
CA VAL A 76 -14.45 -4.01 0.21
C VAL A 76 -13.74 -2.66 0.27
N LEU A 77 -12.42 -2.69 0.51
CA LEU A 77 -11.59 -1.49 0.64
C LEU A 77 -11.38 -0.77 -0.70
N PHE A 78 -11.03 -1.53 -1.75
CA PHE A 78 -10.76 -0.97 -3.08
C PHE A 78 -12.02 -1.00 -3.93
N GLN A 79 -12.62 0.17 -4.10
CA GLN A 79 -13.89 0.34 -4.82
C GLN A 79 -13.64 1.06 -6.15
N ARG A 80 -14.54 0.88 -7.12
CA ARG A 80 -14.48 1.61 -8.39
C ARG A 80 -14.82 3.10 -8.15
N PRO A 81 -13.98 4.05 -8.57
CA PRO A 81 -14.30 5.47 -8.46
C PRO A 81 -15.44 5.84 -9.42
N ARG A 82 -16.35 6.71 -8.96
CA ARG A 82 -17.40 7.27 -9.82
C ARG A 82 -16.78 8.15 -10.89
N HIS A 83 -17.30 8.04 -12.11
CA HIS A 83 -16.89 8.91 -13.19
C HIS A 83 -17.52 10.31 -13.03
N PRO A 84 -16.75 11.40 -13.17
CA PRO A 84 -17.31 12.75 -13.24
C PRO A 84 -18.41 12.83 -14.30
N SER A 85 -19.59 13.29 -13.92
CA SER A 85 -20.72 13.41 -14.84
C SER A 85 -21.64 14.53 -14.37
N SER A 86 -22.65 14.88 -15.17
CA SER A 86 -23.68 15.84 -14.73
C SER A 86 -24.38 15.43 -13.43
N ARG A 87 -24.37 14.12 -13.10
CA ARG A 87 -24.97 13.57 -11.88
C ARG A 87 -23.98 13.37 -10.73
N PHE A 88 -22.68 13.60 -10.94
CA PHE A 88 -21.65 13.41 -9.92
C PHE A 88 -20.60 14.53 -9.95
N ASN A 89 -20.63 15.37 -8.91
CA ASN A 89 -19.64 16.41 -8.65
C ASN A 89 -18.84 16.06 -7.38
N PRO A 90 -17.54 15.72 -7.49
CA PRO A 90 -16.69 15.40 -6.34
C PRO A 90 -16.64 16.49 -5.26
N ASN A 91 -16.78 17.76 -5.64
CA ASN A 91 -16.73 18.90 -4.70
C ASN A 91 -18.00 19.02 -3.84
N LYS A 92 -19.09 18.34 -4.21
CA LYS A 92 -20.38 18.35 -3.50
C LYS A 92 -20.77 16.99 -2.95
N ALA A 93 -20.24 15.91 -3.53
CA ALA A 93 -20.61 14.55 -3.18
C ALA A 93 -19.81 14.06 -1.96
N ILE A 94 -20.51 13.41 -1.04
CA ILE A 94 -19.89 12.72 0.11
C ILE A 94 -19.31 11.38 -0.36
N VAL A 95 -20.03 10.61 -1.17
CA VAL A 95 -19.60 9.29 -1.65
C VAL A 95 -19.01 9.39 -3.05
N TRP A 96 -17.72 9.10 -3.19
CA TRP A 96 -16.99 9.17 -4.46
C TRP A 96 -16.85 7.82 -5.17
N TYR A 97 -17.15 6.73 -4.47
CA TYR A 97 -16.97 5.38 -4.98
C TYR A 97 -18.30 4.67 -5.23
N GLU A 98 -18.30 3.77 -6.20
CA GLU A 98 -19.42 2.90 -6.55
C GLU A 98 -19.48 1.70 -5.63
N LYS A 99 -20.63 1.04 -5.57
CA LYS A 99 -20.84 -0.20 -4.81
C LYS A 99 -20.24 -1.41 -5.56
N ASN A 100 -19.03 -1.27 -6.07
CA ASN A 100 -18.39 -2.22 -6.97
C ASN A 100 -16.92 -2.40 -6.60
N VAL A 101 -16.46 -3.65 -6.62
CA VAL A 101 -15.06 -4.01 -6.35
C VAL A 101 -14.16 -3.52 -7.49
N LEU A 102 -13.01 -2.98 -7.13
CA LEU A 102 -11.98 -2.63 -8.10
C LEU A 102 -11.27 -3.90 -8.62
N GLY A 103 -11.25 -4.08 -9.94
CA GLY A 103 -10.66 -5.27 -10.55
C GLY A 103 -9.14 -5.39 -10.34
N HIS A 104 -8.64 -6.63 -10.22
CA HIS A 104 -7.22 -6.92 -9.98
C HIS A 104 -6.28 -6.27 -11.00
N ASN A 105 -6.62 -6.31 -12.29
CA ASN A 105 -5.83 -5.68 -13.36
C ASN A 105 -5.76 -4.16 -13.21
N MET A 106 -6.81 -3.53 -12.70
CA MET A 106 -6.83 -2.08 -12.48
C MET A 106 -5.95 -1.71 -11.28
N LEU A 107 -6.00 -2.49 -10.19
CA LEU A 107 -5.10 -2.34 -9.06
C LEU A 107 -3.62 -2.51 -9.45
N ASN A 108 -3.30 -3.55 -10.22
CA ASN A 108 -1.93 -3.80 -10.68
C ASN A 108 -1.37 -2.67 -11.56
N ASN A 109 -2.23 -2.03 -12.35
CA ASN A 109 -1.86 -0.95 -13.26
C ASN A 109 -2.04 0.46 -12.66
N MET A 110 -2.48 0.59 -11.40
CA MET A 110 -2.81 1.89 -10.81
C MET A 110 -1.61 2.84 -10.82
N MET A 111 -0.44 2.39 -10.36
CA MET A 111 0.79 3.21 -10.37
C MET A 111 1.22 3.64 -11.75
N ARG A 112 1.11 2.73 -12.73
CA ARG A 112 1.40 3.01 -14.14
C ARG A 112 0.48 4.11 -14.67
N ASN A 113 -0.83 3.91 -14.50
CA ASN A 113 -1.85 4.84 -14.99
C ASN A 113 -1.72 6.22 -14.33
N MET A 114 -1.45 6.29 -13.03
CA MET A 114 -1.24 7.55 -12.32
C MET A 114 0.01 8.27 -12.82
N SER A 115 1.13 7.55 -12.98
CA SER A 115 2.39 8.13 -13.46
C SER A 115 2.25 8.67 -14.88
N GLN A 116 1.61 7.90 -15.78
CA GLN A 116 1.34 8.34 -17.15
C GLN A 116 0.46 9.58 -17.20
N ARG A 117 -0.63 9.61 -16.41
CA ARG A 117 -1.53 10.77 -16.33
C ARG A 117 -0.85 12.01 -15.74
N ALA A 118 0.16 11.82 -14.90
CA ALA A 118 0.98 12.90 -14.36
C ALA A 118 2.11 13.34 -15.32
N GLY A 119 2.25 12.71 -16.50
CA GLY A 119 3.32 13.04 -17.46
C GLY A 119 4.70 12.51 -17.06
N ILE A 120 4.79 11.56 -16.14
CA ILE A 120 6.06 10.99 -15.67
C ILE A 120 6.56 9.94 -16.67
N SER A 121 7.80 10.11 -17.14
CA SER A 121 8.48 9.19 -18.06
C SER A 121 9.92 8.89 -17.58
N PRO A 122 10.33 7.61 -17.48
CA PRO A 122 9.50 6.41 -17.62
C PRO A 122 8.45 6.33 -16.50
N TYR A 123 7.30 5.71 -16.79
CA TYR A 123 6.25 5.55 -15.78
C TYR A 123 6.68 4.61 -14.65
N TYR A 124 6.20 4.86 -13.43
CA TYR A 124 6.44 3.96 -12.31
C TYR A 124 5.46 2.79 -12.30
N THR A 125 5.92 1.66 -11.77
CA THR A 125 5.11 0.46 -11.58
C THR A 125 5.13 0.03 -10.11
N ASN A 126 4.30 -0.95 -9.75
CA ASN A 126 4.37 -1.58 -8.43
C ASN A 126 5.74 -2.23 -8.15
N HIS A 127 6.50 -2.59 -9.19
CA HIS A 127 7.88 -3.05 -9.04
C HIS A 127 8.83 -1.89 -8.73
N SER A 128 8.66 -0.74 -9.39
CA SER A 128 9.43 0.48 -9.09
C SER A 128 9.27 0.89 -7.62
N LEU A 129 8.04 0.87 -7.09
CA LEU A 129 7.80 1.14 -5.67
C LEU A 129 8.56 0.19 -4.74
N ARG A 130 8.53 -1.12 -5.02
CA ARG A 130 9.27 -2.11 -4.23
C ARG A 130 10.77 -1.88 -4.28
N ALA A 131 11.32 -1.60 -5.47
CA ALA A 131 12.72 -1.28 -5.65
C ALA A 131 13.11 -0.05 -4.82
N THR A 132 12.32 1.03 -4.89
CA THR A 132 12.55 2.23 -4.08
C THR A 132 12.53 1.92 -2.58
N THR A 133 11.57 1.13 -2.09
CA THR A 133 11.53 0.70 -0.68
C THR A 133 12.81 -0.04 -0.28
N VAL A 134 13.27 -1.00 -1.10
CA VAL A 134 14.51 -1.74 -0.86
C VAL A 134 15.71 -0.80 -0.78
N THR A 135 15.87 0.08 -1.77
CA THR A 135 16.99 1.02 -1.84
C THR A 135 17.00 1.96 -0.63
N VAL A 136 15.87 2.61 -0.33
CA VAL A 136 15.78 3.57 0.77
C VAL A 136 16.09 2.90 2.11
N LEU A 137 15.52 1.72 2.39
CA LEU A 137 15.78 1.02 3.65
C LEU A 137 17.24 0.53 3.73
N SER A 138 17.81 0.07 2.63
CA SER A 138 19.22 -0.36 2.57
C SER A 138 20.17 0.81 2.82
N SER A 139 19.93 1.97 2.21
CA SER A 139 20.73 3.18 2.42
C SER A 139 20.64 3.72 3.84
N ASN A 140 19.57 3.39 4.57
CA ASN A 140 19.41 3.70 6.00
C ASN A 140 19.93 2.59 6.92
N ASN A 141 20.71 1.63 6.40
CA ASN A 141 21.28 0.51 7.14
C ASN A 141 20.25 -0.38 7.87
N VAL A 142 19.01 -0.43 7.36
CA VAL A 142 18.01 -1.37 7.87
C VAL A 142 18.44 -2.79 7.53
N GLU A 143 18.29 -3.70 8.49
CA GLU A 143 18.68 -5.08 8.34
C GLU A 143 17.96 -5.76 7.16
N THR A 144 18.71 -6.52 6.35
CA THR A 144 18.23 -7.25 5.17
C THR A 144 16.98 -8.09 5.47
N GLN A 145 16.92 -8.77 6.62
CA GLN A 145 15.77 -9.58 7.03
C GLN A 145 14.49 -8.75 7.20
N LYS A 146 14.60 -7.55 7.80
CA LYS A 146 13.47 -6.62 7.95
C LYS A 146 13.03 -6.05 6.61
N ILE A 147 13.97 -5.76 5.71
CA ILE A 147 13.66 -5.31 4.35
C ILE A 147 12.89 -6.40 3.58
N LYS A 148 13.32 -7.66 3.69
CA LYS A 148 12.63 -8.81 3.09
C LYS A 148 11.19 -8.95 3.58
N ALA A 149 10.97 -8.85 4.88
CA ALA A 149 9.64 -8.90 5.48
C ALA A 149 8.72 -7.82 4.89
N VAL A 150 9.19 -6.56 4.83
CA VAL A 150 8.40 -5.43 4.30
C VAL A 150 8.13 -5.55 2.78
N THR A 151 9.08 -6.09 2.02
CA THR A 151 9.01 -6.14 0.54
C THR A 151 8.41 -7.43 0.00
N GLY A 152 8.23 -8.45 0.86
CA GLY A 152 7.73 -9.77 0.51
C GLY A 152 8.74 -10.63 -0.26
N HIS A 153 10.04 -10.36 -0.14
CA HIS A 153 11.10 -11.13 -0.79
C HIS A 153 11.54 -12.30 0.08
N ARG A 154 11.52 -13.52 -0.48
CA ARG A 154 12.01 -14.73 0.21
C ARG A 154 13.51 -14.99 0.03
N SER A 155 14.10 -14.51 -1.07
CA SER A 155 15.50 -14.77 -1.42
C SER A 155 16.40 -13.53 -1.23
N ASP A 156 17.64 -13.75 -0.78
CA ASP A 156 18.71 -12.74 -0.69
C ASP A 156 19.21 -12.26 -2.06
N THR A 157 19.04 -13.06 -3.11
CA THR A 157 19.68 -12.84 -4.42
C THR A 157 19.25 -11.53 -5.08
N ILE A 158 18.02 -11.08 -4.85
CA ILE A 158 17.47 -9.83 -5.44
C ILE A 158 17.98 -8.59 -4.70
N LEU A 159 18.25 -8.69 -3.40
CA LEU A 159 18.73 -7.56 -2.60
C LEU A 159 20.18 -7.21 -2.94
N SER A 160 20.99 -8.21 -3.26
CA SER A 160 22.35 -8.02 -3.77
C SER A 160 22.37 -7.23 -5.09
N GLN A 161 21.41 -7.48 -5.99
CA GLN A 161 21.28 -6.74 -7.26
C GLN A 161 20.89 -5.28 -7.04
N PHE A 162 19.98 -4.99 -6.10
CA PHE A 162 19.62 -3.60 -5.78
C PHE A 162 20.75 -2.84 -5.07
N LYS A 163 21.56 -3.50 -4.23
CA LYS A 163 22.75 -2.90 -3.62
C LYS A 163 23.77 -2.43 -4.68
N GLN A 164 23.91 -3.16 -5.79
CA GLN A 164 24.84 -2.78 -6.88
C GLN A 164 24.37 -1.56 -7.70
N MET A 165 23.07 -1.28 -7.76
CA MET A 165 22.57 -0.05 -8.41
C MET A 165 22.80 1.21 -7.57
N SER A 166 22.92 1.09 -6.24
CA SER A 166 23.22 2.23 -5.37
C SER A 166 24.68 2.68 -5.47
N SER A 167 25.61 1.79 -5.85
CA SER A 167 27.04 2.11 -6.00
C SER A 167 27.40 2.73 -7.35
N THR A 168 26.45 2.81 -8.29
CA THR A 168 26.65 3.37 -9.64
C THR A 168 26.09 4.78 -9.81
N LEU A 169 25.53 5.37 -8.75
CA LEU A 169 24.98 6.75 -8.72
C LEU A 169 25.77 7.70 -7.80
N SER A 170 26.99 7.34 -7.41
CA SER A 170 27.93 8.24 -6.71
C SER A 170 29.06 8.66 -7.63
#